data_AF-A0A6D0IMX5-F1
#
_entry.id   AF-A0A6D0IMX5-F1
#
_cell.length_a   1.000
_cell.length_b   1.000
_cell.length_c   1.000
_cell.angle_alpha   90.00
_cell.angle_beta   90.00
_cell.angle_gamma   90.00
#
_symmetry.space_group_name_H-M   'P 1'
#
loop_
_entity.id
_entity.type
_entity.pdbx_description
1 polymer ?
#
loop_
_entity_poly.entity_id
_entity_poly.type
_entity_poly.pdbx_seq_one_letter_code
_entity_poly.pdbx_strand_id
1 'polypeptide(L)'
;MFALPVDLAGAWFFWGAFILIIAWFSMLHSGLLLLEANLNYPVGSSFNTITKDLIGNTWNIISGITVAFVLYILTYAYISVNGAIISETISMNLGYHANPRIVGICTAIFVASVLWLSSLAASRITSLFLGLKIISFVIVFGSFFFQVDYSILRDATSSTAGTSYFPYIFMALPVCLASFGFHGNIPSLIICYGKRKDKL
;
A
#
# COMPACT_ATOMS: atom_id res chain seq x y z
N MET A 1 -3.73 3.39 1.57
CA MET A 1 -4.89 3.47 0.67
C MET A 1 -6.03 4.35 1.20
N PHE A 2 -6.66 4.09 2.36
CA PHE A 2 -7.71 5.03 2.87
C PHE A 2 -7.19 6.41 3.29
N ALA A 3 -5.89 6.50 3.63
CA ALA A 3 -5.24 7.77 3.91
C ALA A 3 -4.87 8.58 2.64
N LEU A 4 -4.93 7.97 1.44
CA LEU A 4 -4.48 8.64 0.22
C LEU A 4 -5.19 9.99 -0.02
N PRO A 5 -6.53 10.12 0.12
CA PRO A 5 -7.17 11.42 -0.05
C PRO A 5 -6.68 12.49 0.93
N VAL A 6 -6.28 12.08 2.14
CA VAL A 6 -5.73 12.99 3.17
C VAL A 6 -4.29 13.39 2.82
N ASP A 7 -3.48 12.43 2.38
CA ASP A 7 -2.09 12.68 1.98
C ASP A 7 -2.00 13.54 0.70
N LEU A 8 -2.99 13.40 -0.20
CA LEU A 8 -3.12 14.21 -1.41
C LEU A 8 -3.89 15.52 -1.19
N ALA A 9 -4.44 15.78 0.00
CA ALA A 9 -5.19 17.02 0.26
C ALA A 9 -4.32 18.28 0.14
N GLY A 10 -2.99 18.15 0.30
CA GLY A 10 -2.04 19.23 0.05
C GLY A 10 -1.80 19.53 -1.44
N ALA A 11 -2.16 18.60 -2.33
CA ALA A 11 -2.18 18.82 -3.77
C ALA A 11 -3.58 19.24 -4.22
N TRP A 12 -3.66 20.03 -5.30
CA TRP A 12 -4.96 20.33 -5.91
C TRP A 12 -5.66 19.04 -6.34
N PHE A 13 -6.99 18.95 -6.11
CA PHE A 13 -7.78 17.74 -6.35
C PHE A 13 -7.53 17.10 -7.72
N PHE A 14 -7.55 17.88 -8.80
CA PHE A 14 -7.33 17.37 -10.15
C PHE A 14 -5.90 16.88 -10.38
N TRP A 15 -4.90 17.57 -9.82
CA TRP A 15 -3.51 17.11 -9.86
C TRP A 15 -3.34 15.81 -9.09
N GLY A 16 -3.95 15.70 -7.92
CA GLY A 16 -3.90 14.49 -7.12
C GLY A 16 -4.57 13.30 -7.81
N ALA A 17 -5.74 13.51 -8.41
CA ALA A 17 -6.43 12.50 -9.21
C ALA A 17 -5.59 12.05 -10.42
N PHE A 18 -4.95 13.00 -11.12
CA PHE A 18 -4.09 12.71 -12.26
C PHE A 18 -2.88 11.83 -11.86
N ILE A 19 -2.22 12.14 -10.75
CA ILE A 19 -1.09 11.36 -10.24
C ILE A 19 -1.54 9.96 -9.81
N LEU A 20 -2.71 9.84 -9.18
CA LEU A 20 -3.27 8.54 -8.82
C LEU A 20 -3.52 7.67 -10.05
N ILE A 21 -4.04 8.24 -11.14
CA ILE A 21 -4.25 7.52 -12.41
C ILE A 21 -2.92 7.05 -13.00
N ILE A 22 -1.89 7.91 -13.02
CA ILE A 22 -0.56 7.54 -13.51
C ILE A 22 0.06 6.44 -12.67
N ALA A 23 0.03 6.59 -11.33
CA ALA A 23 0.57 5.59 -10.42
C ALA A 23 -0.16 4.25 -10.57
N TRP A 24 -1.48 4.26 -10.64
CA TRP A 24 -2.29 3.07 -10.90
C TRP A 24 -1.92 2.40 -12.22
N PHE A 25 -1.88 3.16 -13.32
CA PHE A 25 -1.57 2.64 -14.64
C PHE A 25 -0.15 2.02 -14.71
N SER A 26 0.85 2.73 -14.19
CA SER A 26 2.23 2.26 -14.13
C SER A 26 2.36 0.94 -13.35
N MET A 27 1.70 0.87 -12.20
CA MET A 27 1.77 -0.30 -11.32
C MET A 27 0.97 -1.48 -11.86
N LEU A 28 -0.16 -1.23 -12.52
CA LEU A 28 -0.92 -2.24 -13.25
C LEU A 28 -0.09 -2.82 -14.39
N HIS A 29 0.54 -1.96 -15.20
CA HIS A 29 1.35 -2.39 -16.33
C HIS A 29 2.55 -3.24 -15.89
N SER A 30 3.29 -2.79 -14.88
CA SER A 30 4.39 -3.56 -14.27
C SER A 30 3.91 -4.92 -13.74
N GLY A 31 2.75 -4.96 -13.08
CA GLY A 31 2.15 -6.21 -12.60
C GLY A 31 1.79 -7.18 -13.73
N LEU A 32 1.26 -6.69 -14.85
CA LEU A 32 0.95 -7.52 -16.01
C LEU A 32 2.20 -8.12 -16.65
N LEU A 33 3.28 -7.35 -16.81
CA LEU A 33 4.56 -7.84 -17.32
C LEU A 33 5.15 -8.93 -16.42
N LEU A 34 5.08 -8.74 -15.10
CA LEU A 34 5.56 -9.71 -14.13
C LEU A 34 4.71 -10.99 -14.12
N LEU A 35 3.39 -10.86 -14.29
CA LEU A 35 2.47 -11.98 -14.44
C LEU A 35 2.78 -12.79 -15.70
N GLU A 36 2.95 -12.13 -16.85
CA GLU A 36 3.30 -12.78 -18.12
C GLU A 36 4.63 -13.52 -18.01
N ALA A 37 5.65 -12.90 -17.41
CA ALA A 37 6.91 -13.56 -17.13
C ALA A 37 6.70 -14.79 -16.24
N ASN A 38 6.00 -14.68 -15.11
CA ASN A 38 5.79 -15.82 -14.21
C ASN A 38 5.00 -16.98 -14.85
N LEU A 39 4.03 -16.70 -15.73
CA LEU A 39 3.26 -17.74 -16.42
C LEU A 39 4.13 -18.58 -17.38
N ASN A 40 5.15 -17.97 -17.98
CA ASN A 40 6.10 -18.64 -18.86
C ASN A 40 7.15 -19.48 -18.11
N TYR A 41 7.24 -19.38 -16.78
CA TYR A 41 8.14 -20.19 -15.94
C TYR A 41 7.39 -21.35 -15.26
N PRO A 42 8.11 -22.41 -14.81
CA PRO A 42 7.50 -23.46 -14.00
C PRO A 42 6.91 -22.92 -12.69
N VAL A 43 5.85 -23.56 -12.17
CA VAL A 43 5.20 -23.12 -10.92
C VAL A 43 6.18 -23.27 -9.77
N GLY A 44 6.25 -22.26 -8.91
CA GLY A 44 7.20 -22.24 -7.80
C GLY A 44 8.54 -21.59 -8.12
N SER A 45 8.76 -21.13 -9.36
CA SER A 45 9.89 -20.26 -9.67
C SER A 45 9.83 -18.98 -8.85
N SER A 46 10.90 -18.72 -8.10
CA SER A 46 11.01 -17.50 -7.30
C SER A 46 11.23 -16.27 -8.19
N PHE A 47 10.88 -15.09 -7.68
CA PHE A 47 11.19 -13.82 -8.35
C PHE A 47 12.69 -13.70 -8.69
N ASN A 48 13.55 -14.17 -7.78
CA ASN A 48 15.00 -14.23 -7.97
C ASN A 48 15.42 -15.16 -9.13
N THR A 49 14.71 -16.27 -9.35
CA THR A 49 14.97 -17.17 -10.48
C THR A 49 14.61 -16.50 -11.81
N ILE A 50 13.43 -15.88 -11.87
CA ILE A 50 12.94 -15.20 -13.08
C ILE A 50 13.86 -14.04 -13.47
N THR A 51 14.26 -13.22 -12.50
CA THR A 51 15.15 -12.07 -12.76
C THR A 51 16.54 -12.53 -13.18
N LYS A 52 17.07 -13.59 -12.57
CA LYS A 52 18.38 -14.14 -12.95
C LYS A 52 18.39 -14.68 -14.38
N ASP A 53 17.33 -15.38 -14.79
CA ASP A 53 17.25 -16.00 -16.11
C ASP A 53 16.95 -14.97 -17.22
N LEU A 54 16.20 -13.90 -16.94
CA LEU A 54 15.89 -12.84 -17.91
C LEU A 54 16.99 -11.78 -18.04
N ILE A 55 17.60 -11.35 -16.93
CA ILE A 55 18.44 -10.13 -16.88
C ILE A 55 19.89 -10.45 -16.49
N GLY A 56 20.15 -11.65 -15.95
CA GLY A 56 21.48 -12.10 -15.56
C GLY A 56 21.79 -11.90 -14.06
N ASN A 57 22.93 -12.45 -13.63
CA ASN A 57 23.27 -12.59 -12.21
C ASN A 57 23.51 -11.24 -11.50
N THR A 58 24.14 -10.27 -12.16
CA THR A 58 24.43 -8.95 -11.57
C THR A 58 23.15 -8.18 -11.28
N TRP A 59 22.23 -8.14 -12.26
CA TRP A 59 20.94 -7.45 -12.12
C TRP A 59 20.01 -8.14 -11.13
N ASN A 60 20.11 -9.47 -11.00
CA ASN A 60 19.37 -10.21 -9.99
C ASN A 60 19.75 -9.79 -8.56
N ILE A 61 21.03 -9.59 -8.27
CA ILE A 61 21.48 -9.12 -6.94
C ILE A 61 20.93 -7.71 -6.66
N ILE A 62 21.07 -6.80 -7.62
CA ILE A 62 20.56 -5.42 -7.49
C ILE A 62 19.05 -5.44 -7.24
N SER A 63 18.30 -6.18 -8.06
CA SER A 63 16.85 -6.31 -7.91
C SER A 63 16.45 -6.92 -6.56
N GLY A 64 17.18 -7.92 -6.08
CA GLY A 64 16.95 -8.53 -4.77
C GLY A 64 17.14 -7.53 -3.63
N ILE A 65 18.23 -6.74 -3.68
CA ILE A 65 18.50 -5.68 -2.70
C ILE A 65 17.42 -4.61 -2.76
N THR A 66 17.00 -4.18 -3.95
CA THR A 66 15.93 -3.18 -4.12
C THR A 66 14.61 -3.67 -3.52
N VAL A 67 14.21 -4.91 -3.78
CA VAL A 67 12.99 -5.50 -3.21
C VAL A 67 13.08 -5.58 -1.68
N ALA A 68 14.22 -6.04 -1.14
CA ALA A 68 14.42 -6.11 0.30
C ALA A 68 14.35 -4.72 0.96
N PHE A 69 14.97 -3.72 0.35
CA PHE A 69 14.93 -2.33 0.80
C PHE A 69 13.51 -1.75 0.80
N VAL A 70 12.75 -1.98 -0.27
CA VAL A 70 11.35 -1.52 -0.37
C VAL A 70 10.49 -2.19 0.70
N LEU A 71 10.60 -3.51 0.88
CA LEU A 71 9.86 -4.25 1.92
C LEU A 71 10.21 -3.76 3.32
N TYR A 72 11.48 -3.44 3.58
CA TYR A 72 11.93 -2.87 4.85
C TYR A 72 11.27 -1.52 5.13
N ILE A 73 11.32 -0.58 4.17
CA ILE A 73 10.72 0.75 4.34
C ILE A 73 9.20 0.66 4.49
N LEU A 74 8.53 -0.21 3.71
CA LEU A 74 7.09 -0.41 3.85
C LEU A 74 6.74 -0.94 5.24
N THR A 75 7.47 -1.92 5.75
CA THR A 75 7.26 -2.48 7.09
C THR A 75 7.43 -1.39 8.15
N TYR A 76 8.48 -0.58 8.05
CA TYR A 76 8.70 0.56 8.94
C TYR A 76 7.54 1.56 8.88
N ALA A 77 7.09 1.94 7.68
CA ALA A 77 5.99 2.86 7.48
C ALA A 77 4.70 2.34 8.13
N TYR A 78 4.38 1.05 7.97
CA TYR A 78 3.22 0.43 8.62
C TYR A 78 3.34 0.45 10.14
N ILE A 79 4.49 0.10 10.72
CA ILE A 79 4.68 0.12 12.19
C ILE A 79 4.55 1.55 12.74
N SER A 80 5.17 2.52 12.07
CA SER A 80 5.14 3.93 12.46
C SER A 80 3.73 4.51 12.42
N VAL A 81 3.01 4.30 11.31
CA VAL A 81 1.64 4.80 11.12
C VAL A 81 0.67 4.13 12.08
N ASN A 82 0.75 2.82 12.27
CA ASN A 82 -0.10 2.13 13.26
C ASN A 82 0.16 2.61 14.69
N GLY A 83 1.44 2.79 15.05
CA GLY A 83 1.82 3.32 16.36
C GLY A 83 1.24 4.72 16.61
N ALA A 84 1.30 5.61 15.61
CA ALA A 84 0.71 6.94 15.69
C ALA A 84 -0.83 6.89 15.83
N ILE A 85 -1.53 6.12 15.01
CA ILE A 85 -3.00 6.03 15.04
C ILE A 85 -3.50 5.46 16.37
N ILE A 86 -2.88 4.40 16.88
CA ILE A 86 -3.28 3.78 18.15
C ILE A 86 -2.97 4.70 19.31
N SER A 87 -1.82 5.38 19.30
CA SER A 87 -1.46 6.37 20.31
C SER A 87 -2.45 7.53 20.37
N GLU A 88 -2.86 8.05 19.22
CA GLU A 88 -3.87 9.10 19.13
C GLU A 88 -5.23 8.61 19.65
N THR A 89 -5.62 7.38 19.29
CA THR A 89 -6.87 6.76 19.76
C THR A 89 -6.89 6.58 21.28
N ILE A 90 -5.76 6.23 21.89
CA ILE A 90 -5.61 6.13 23.35
C ILE A 90 -5.70 7.52 23.98
N SER A 91 -5.03 8.52 23.40
CA SER A 91 -5.07 9.90 23.89
C SER A 91 -6.50 10.45 23.88
N MET A 92 -7.26 10.22 22.80
CA MET A 92 -8.64 10.68 22.67
C MET A 92 -9.61 10.01 23.65
N ASN A 93 -9.45 8.70 23.91
CA ASN A 93 -10.41 7.95 24.73
C ASN A 93 -10.05 7.89 26.22
N LEU A 94 -8.76 7.84 26.57
CA LEU A 94 -8.27 7.67 27.94
C LEU A 94 -7.63 8.94 28.51
N GLY A 95 -7.41 9.99 27.71
CA GLY A 95 -6.74 11.21 28.14
C GLY A 95 -5.25 11.02 28.49
N TYR A 96 -4.67 9.86 28.15
CA TYR A 96 -3.28 9.52 28.43
C TYR A 96 -2.44 9.61 27.15
N HIS A 97 -1.37 10.42 27.21
CA HIS A 97 -0.42 10.54 26.11
C HIS A 97 0.56 9.36 26.12
N ALA A 98 0.22 8.30 25.39
CA ALA A 98 1.15 7.22 25.10
C ALA A 98 2.23 7.71 24.10
N ASN A 99 3.45 7.17 24.19
CA ASN A 99 4.47 7.46 23.19
C ASN A 99 4.23 6.57 21.96
N PRO A 100 4.04 7.15 20.74
CA PRO A 100 3.71 6.38 19.54
C PRO A 100 4.79 5.37 19.15
N ARG A 101 6.06 5.62 19.51
CA ARG A 101 7.16 4.68 19.23
C ARG A 101 7.03 3.40 20.05
N ILE A 102 6.66 3.52 21.32
CA ILE A 102 6.48 2.38 22.22
C ILE A 102 5.27 1.57 21.78
N VAL A 103 4.16 2.25 21.47
CA VAL A 103 2.93 1.63 20.95
C VAL A 103 3.22 0.88 19.63
N GLY A 104 3.97 1.49 18.72
CA GLY A 104 4.39 0.85 17.47
C GLY A 104 5.24 -0.40 17.69
N ILE A 105 6.23 -0.37 18.59
CA ILE A 105 7.06 -1.54 18.89
C ILE A 105 6.23 -2.65 19.55
N CYS A 106 5.40 -2.32 20.53
CA CYS A 106 4.54 -3.30 21.20
C CYS A 106 3.56 -3.97 20.21
N THR A 107 2.95 -3.20 19.32
CA THR A 107 2.03 -3.73 18.30
C THR A 107 2.78 -4.59 17.27
N ALA A 108 3.99 -4.21 16.88
CA ALA A 108 4.83 -5.01 15.99
C ALA A 108 5.21 -6.37 16.62
N ILE A 109 5.63 -6.38 17.89
CA ILE A 109 5.96 -7.61 18.63
C ILE A 109 4.72 -8.50 18.75
N PHE A 110 3.56 -7.92 19.04
CA PHE A 110 2.30 -8.65 19.11
C PHE A 110 1.99 -9.34 17.77
N VAL A 111 2.00 -8.58 16.67
CA VAL A 111 1.73 -9.14 15.34
C VAL A 111 2.77 -10.20 14.97
N ALA A 112 4.06 -9.96 15.21
CA ALA A 112 5.12 -10.93 14.94
C ALA A 112 4.92 -12.24 15.72
N SER A 113 4.48 -12.16 16.98
CA SER A 113 4.20 -13.33 17.81
C SER A 113 3.00 -14.13 17.27
N VAL A 114 1.95 -13.45 16.81
CA VAL A 114 0.79 -14.12 16.18
C VAL A 114 1.21 -14.82 14.87
N LEU A 115 2.03 -14.16 14.05
CA LEU A 115 2.56 -14.74 12.81
C LEU A 115 3.46 -15.96 13.09
N TRP A 116 4.24 -15.93 14.17
CA TRP A 116 5.10 -17.03 14.58
C TRP A 116 4.30 -18.27 15.01
N LEU A 117 3.17 -18.08 15.70
CA LEU A 117 2.35 -19.18 16.21
C LEU A 117 1.56 -19.88 15.10
N SER A 118 1.01 -19.16 14.13
CA SER A 118 0.22 -19.77 13.05
C SER A 118 0.07 -18.90 11.80
N SER A 119 0.59 -19.39 10.68
CA SER A 119 0.37 -18.80 9.35
C SER A 119 -1.08 -18.95 8.86
N LEU A 120 -1.78 -20.02 9.25
CA LEU A 120 -3.19 -20.25 8.89
C LEU A 120 -4.13 -19.30 9.62
N ALA A 121 -3.89 -19.02 10.91
CA ALA A 121 -4.66 -18.05 11.67
C ALA A 121 -4.47 -16.64 11.09
N ALA A 122 -3.23 -16.28 10.73
CA ALA A 122 -2.91 -15.01 10.09
C ALA A 122 -3.67 -14.79 8.77
N SER A 123 -3.77 -15.82 7.94
CA SER A 123 -4.55 -15.76 6.69
C SER A 123 -6.04 -15.49 6.94
N ARG A 124 -6.66 -16.17 7.93
CA ARG A 124 -8.08 -15.94 8.29
C ARG A 124 -8.31 -14.55 8.86
N ILE A 125 -7.44 -14.08 9.74
CA ILE A 125 -7.50 -12.73 10.32
C ILE A 125 -7.36 -11.67 9.22
N THR A 126 -6.48 -11.88 8.25
CA THR A 126 -6.29 -10.96 7.10
C THR A 126 -7.56 -10.87 6.25
N SER A 127 -8.24 -12.00 6.01
CA SER A 127 -9.53 -12.02 5.30
C SER A 127 -10.63 -11.26 6.07
N LEU A 128 -10.69 -11.42 7.39
CA LEU A 128 -11.61 -10.65 8.24
C LEU A 128 -11.31 -9.15 8.13
N PHE A 129 -10.04 -8.74 8.24
CA PHE A 129 -9.66 -7.34 8.08
C PHE A 129 -9.94 -6.80 6.69
N LEU A 130 -9.84 -7.62 5.64
CA LEU A 130 -10.25 -7.21 4.29
C LEU A 130 -11.75 -6.90 4.25
N GLY A 131 -12.59 -7.74 4.85
CA GLY A 131 -14.03 -7.49 4.97
C GLY A 131 -14.34 -6.21 5.74
N LEU A 132 -13.71 -6.01 6.90
CA LEU A 132 -13.85 -4.77 7.68
C LEU A 132 -13.42 -3.54 6.88
N LYS A 133 -12.30 -3.62 6.13
CA LYS A 133 -11.84 -2.52 5.28
C LYS A 133 -12.89 -2.15 4.23
N ILE A 134 -13.51 -3.13 3.58
CA ILE A 134 -14.56 -2.85 2.59
C ILE A 134 -15.77 -2.15 3.23
N ILE A 135 -16.21 -2.62 4.41
CA ILE A 135 -17.33 -2.00 5.14
C ILE A 135 -16.97 -0.57 5.55
N SER A 136 -15.81 -0.35 6.15
CA SER A 136 -15.33 0.98 6.53
C SER A 136 -15.21 1.91 5.33
N PHE A 137 -14.75 1.40 4.17
CA PHE A 137 -14.69 2.17 2.93
C PHE A 137 -16.08 2.67 2.53
N VAL A 138 -17.07 1.79 2.47
CA VAL A 138 -18.44 2.16 2.08
C VAL A 138 -19.04 3.18 3.05
N ILE A 139 -18.82 3.03 4.36
CA ILE A 139 -19.35 3.96 5.36
C ILE A 139 -18.69 5.34 5.23
N VAL A 140 -17.35 5.39 5.22
CA VAL A 140 -16.61 6.66 5.23
C VAL A 140 -16.80 7.41 3.92
N PHE A 141 -16.55 6.76 2.78
CA PHE A 141 -16.66 7.41 1.48
C PHE A 141 -18.11 7.61 1.04
N GLY A 142 -19.03 6.72 1.43
CA GLY A 142 -20.46 6.90 1.20
C GLY A 142 -21.02 8.11 1.96
N SER A 143 -20.56 8.35 3.19
CA SER A 143 -20.94 9.54 3.97
C SER A 143 -20.38 10.82 3.35
N PHE A 144 -19.09 10.83 2.97
CA PHE A 144 -18.45 12.01 2.38
C PHE A 144 -18.96 12.36 0.98
N PHE A 145 -19.50 11.39 0.23
CA PHE A 145 -20.02 11.64 -1.12
C PHE A 145 -21.14 12.69 -1.14
N PHE A 146 -21.97 12.75 -0.10
CA PHE A 146 -23.06 13.73 0.01
C PHE A 146 -22.60 15.11 0.49
N GLN A 147 -21.35 15.25 0.93
CA GLN A 147 -20.79 16.51 1.46
C GLN A 147 -19.84 17.18 0.45
N VAL A 148 -19.80 16.72 -0.80
CA VAL A 148 -18.89 17.23 -1.82
C VAL A 148 -19.31 18.64 -2.25
N ASP A 149 -18.41 19.62 -2.04
CA ASP A 149 -18.56 20.99 -2.52
C ASP A 149 -17.67 21.24 -3.76
N TYR A 150 -18.30 21.55 -4.88
CA TYR A 150 -17.61 21.82 -6.14
C TYR A 150 -16.73 23.07 -6.10
N SER A 151 -17.08 24.06 -5.29
CA SER A 151 -16.31 25.31 -5.16
C SER A 151 -14.93 25.07 -4.55
N ILE A 152 -14.85 24.14 -3.59
CA ILE A 152 -13.62 23.69 -2.93
C ILE A 152 -12.78 22.84 -3.89
N LEU A 153 -13.41 21.94 -4.65
CA LEU A 153 -12.72 21.06 -5.61
C LEU A 153 -12.04 21.85 -6.74
N ARG A 154 -12.69 22.91 -7.24
CA ARG A 154 -12.16 23.73 -8.34
C ARG A 154 -11.12 24.75 -7.88
N ASP A 155 -10.82 24.80 -6.59
CA ASP A 155 -9.87 25.78 -6.02
C ASP A 155 -10.29 27.23 -6.33
N ALA A 156 -11.59 27.48 -6.48
CA ALA A 156 -12.12 28.77 -6.94
C ALA A 156 -12.02 29.87 -5.86
N THR A 157 -11.81 29.49 -4.61
CA THR A 157 -11.67 30.36 -3.44
C THR A 157 -10.22 30.72 -3.12
N SER A 158 -9.25 30.13 -3.81
CA SER A 158 -7.81 30.32 -3.56
C SER A 158 -7.30 31.62 -4.17
N SER A 159 -7.67 32.71 -3.51
CA SER A 159 -7.17 34.07 -3.76
C SER A 159 -5.79 34.28 -3.15
N THR A 160 -4.88 33.31 -3.26
CA THR A 160 -3.54 33.37 -2.65
C THR A 160 -2.50 33.26 -3.75
N ALA A 161 -2.03 34.41 -4.22
CA ALA A 161 -0.87 34.52 -5.08
C ALA A 161 0.35 33.87 -4.40
N GLY A 162 0.71 32.64 -4.78
CA GLY A 162 1.93 31.97 -4.31
C GLY A 162 1.81 30.50 -3.87
N THR A 163 0.64 29.84 -3.96
CA THR A 163 0.55 28.40 -3.65
C THR A 163 1.20 27.56 -4.75
N SER A 164 2.45 27.15 -4.54
CA SER A 164 3.10 26.16 -5.39
C SER A 164 2.61 24.77 -4.98
N TYR A 165 1.71 24.17 -5.77
CA TYR A 165 1.25 22.79 -5.56
C TYR A 165 2.30 21.74 -5.95
N PHE A 166 3.34 22.15 -6.68
CA PHE A 166 4.34 21.27 -7.26
C PHE A 166 5.14 20.46 -6.21
N PRO A 167 5.59 21.02 -5.06
CA PRO A 167 6.30 20.25 -4.05
C PRO A 167 5.44 19.13 -3.42
N TYR A 168 4.14 19.39 -3.23
CA TYR A 168 3.20 18.42 -2.67
C TYR A 168 3.00 17.21 -3.58
N ILE A 169 3.03 17.42 -4.91
CA ILE A 169 2.98 16.36 -5.91
C ILE A 169 4.16 15.38 -5.75
N PHE A 170 5.40 15.89 -5.62
CA PHE A 170 6.57 15.04 -5.44
C PHE A 170 6.57 14.31 -4.10
N MET A 171 6.05 14.94 -3.04
CA MET A 171 5.90 14.30 -1.74
C MET A 171 4.86 13.17 -1.76
N ALA A 172 3.78 13.31 -2.53
CA ALA A 172 2.71 12.31 -2.61
C ALA A 172 3.05 11.10 -3.49
N LEU A 173 3.94 11.25 -4.48
CA LEU A 173 4.30 10.20 -5.45
C LEU A 173 4.76 8.89 -4.79
N PRO A 174 5.73 8.88 -3.84
CA PRO A 174 6.15 7.66 -3.17
C PRO A 174 5.01 6.95 -2.43
N VAL A 175 4.12 7.71 -1.80
CA VAL A 175 2.96 7.17 -1.05
C VAL A 175 1.93 6.54 -2.00
N CYS A 176 1.70 7.17 -3.14
CA CYS A 176 0.85 6.64 -4.21
C CYS A 176 1.42 5.34 -4.77
N LEU A 177 2.69 5.32 -5.14
CA LEU A 177 3.37 4.14 -5.68
C LEU A 177 3.39 2.99 -4.67
N ALA A 178 3.75 3.26 -3.41
CA ALA A 178 3.71 2.26 -2.34
C ALA A 178 2.30 1.71 -2.12
N SER A 179 1.27 2.55 -2.25
CA SER A 179 -0.12 2.12 -2.10
C SER A 179 -0.60 1.19 -3.21
N PHE A 180 -0.04 1.24 -4.41
CA PHE A 180 -0.36 0.33 -5.53
C PHE A 180 0.69 -0.80 -5.71
N GLY A 181 1.70 -0.85 -4.83
CA GLY A 181 2.87 -1.74 -4.84
C GLY A 181 2.65 -3.19 -4.47
N PHE A 182 1.67 -3.87 -5.09
CA PHE A 182 1.35 -5.27 -4.75
C PHE A 182 1.78 -6.30 -5.81
N HIS A 183 2.39 -5.87 -6.91
CA HIS A 183 2.85 -6.79 -7.97
C HIS A 183 3.95 -7.77 -7.50
N GLY A 184 4.67 -7.46 -6.42
CA GLY A 184 5.59 -8.40 -5.78
C GLY A 184 4.92 -9.67 -5.21
N ASN A 185 3.61 -9.65 -5.00
CA ASN A 185 2.85 -10.80 -4.49
C ASN A 185 2.40 -11.76 -5.61
N ILE A 186 2.56 -11.39 -6.88
CA ILE A 186 2.10 -12.18 -8.04
C ILE A 186 2.70 -13.59 -8.08
N PRO A 187 4.01 -13.81 -7.86
CA PRO A 187 4.57 -15.17 -7.84
C PRO A 187 3.91 -16.06 -6.78
N SER A 188 3.66 -15.50 -5.58
CA SER A 188 2.97 -16.21 -4.49
C SER A 188 1.52 -16.52 -4.84
N LEU A 189 0.81 -15.59 -5.49
CA LEU A 189 -0.55 -15.81 -5.96
C LEU A 189 -0.62 -16.89 -7.03
N ILE A 190 0.37 -16.98 -7.93
CA ILE A 190 0.45 -18.04 -8.95
C ILE A 190 0.74 -19.40 -8.31
N ILE A 191 1.43 -19.48 -7.17
CA ILE A 191 1.56 -20.75 -6.45
C ILE A 191 0.22 -21.16 -5.83
N CYS A 192 -0.54 -20.21 -5.27
CA CYS A 192 -1.84 -20.50 -4.65
C CYS A 192 -2.98 -20.76 -5.65
N TYR A 193 -2.97 -20.06 -6.79
CA TYR A 193 -4.07 -20.04 -7.76
C TYR A 193 -3.68 -20.49 -9.18
N GLY A 194 -2.38 -20.52 -9.50
CA GLY A 194 -1.86 -20.74 -10.85
C GLY A 194 -1.56 -22.21 -11.16
N LYS A 195 -1.93 -22.60 -12.38
CA LYS A 195 -1.77 -23.94 -12.99
C LYS A 195 -2.50 -25.11 -12.32
N ARG A 196 -3.69 -24.89 -11.74
CA ARG A 196 -4.68 -25.98 -11.70
C ARG A 196 -5.19 -26.24 -13.12
N LYS A 197 -4.67 -27.28 -13.76
CA LYS A 197 -5.20 -27.86 -15.02
C LYS A 197 -6.40 -28.78 -14.78
N ASP A 198 -6.86 -28.88 -13.54
CA ASP A 198 -7.96 -29.72 -13.07
C ASP A 198 -9.22 -28.87 -12.86
N LYS A 199 -9.84 -28.46 -13.97
CA LYS A 199 -11.28 -28.19 -14.17
C LYS A 199 -11.53 -27.58 -15.56
N LEU A 200 -11.49 -28.43 -16.57
CA LEU A 200 -12.38 -28.41 -17.73
C LEU A 200 -12.84 -29.85 -17.95
#